data_AF-A0A822XGX1-F1
#
_entry.id   AF-A0A822XGX1-F1
#
_cell.length_a   1.000
_cell.length_b   1.000
_cell.length_c   1.000
_cell.angle_alpha   90.00
_cell.angle_beta   90.00
_cell.angle_gamma   90.00
#
_symmetry.space_group_name_H-M   'P 1'
#
loop_
_entity.id
_entity.type
_entity.pdbx_description
1 polymer ?
#
loop_
_entity_poly.entity_id
_entity_poly.type
_entity_poly.pdbx_seq_one_letter_code
_entity_poly.pdbx_strand_id
1 'polypeptide(L)'
;MPQDSLSKITIPKDEVFNFLLRHLIASPLLFDDLNHFQTGSIVPINRRDFMLRISNYGRRSFYLNNIQLISPNICTAGPPIRCHGINGVQMAIESDHKTRFSPPTSYSANPQSASAPTTPWTLLSTLPVDL
;
A
#
# COMPACT_ATOMS: atom_id res chain seq x y z
N MET A 1 -10.10 -21.96 9.48
CA MET A 1 -10.20 -21.45 10.86
C MET A 1 -8.87 -20.82 11.24
N PRO A 2 -8.84 -19.72 11.99
CA PRO A 2 -7.60 -19.24 12.63
C PRO A 2 -6.95 -20.39 13.41
N GLN A 3 -5.62 -20.40 13.49
CA GLN A 3 -4.92 -21.42 14.26
C GLN A 3 -5.38 -21.38 15.73
N ASP A 4 -5.44 -22.52 16.43
CA ASP A 4 -6.03 -22.62 17.78
C ASP A 4 -5.44 -21.64 18.80
N SER A 5 -4.18 -21.22 18.61
CA SER A 5 -3.54 -20.16 19.40
C SER A 5 -4.24 -18.81 19.29
N LEU A 6 -4.84 -18.49 18.15
CA LEU A 6 -5.55 -17.23 17.90
C LEU A 6 -6.95 -17.18 18.54
N SER A 7 -7.51 -18.34 18.91
CA SER A 7 -8.80 -18.40 19.63
C SER A 7 -8.74 -17.85 21.06
N LYS A 8 -7.53 -17.71 21.61
CA LYS A 8 -7.29 -17.28 23.01
C LYS A 8 -7.03 -15.78 23.16
N ILE A 9 -7.12 -15.02 22.08
CA ILE A 9 -6.83 -13.58 22.11
C ILE A 9 -7.98 -12.84 22.79
N THR A 10 -7.65 -12.05 23.82
CA THR A 10 -8.59 -11.16 24.49
C THR A 10 -8.72 -9.86 23.70
N ILE A 11 -9.92 -9.56 23.21
CA ILE A 11 -10.25 -8.32 22.52
C ILE A 11 -11.26 -7.57 23.38
N PRO A 12 -10.98 -6.31 23.79
CA PRO A 12 -11.97 -5.48 24.48
C PRO A 12 -13.24 -5.36 23.62
N LYS A 13 -14.41 -5.42 24.25
CA LYS A 13 -15.70 -5.48 23.55
C LYS A 13 -15.90 -4.29 22.60
N ASP A 14 -15.43 -3.13 22.99
CA ASP A 14 -15.44 -1.87 22.26
C ASP A 14 -14.39 -1.80 21.14
N GLU A 15 -13.36 -2.66 21.17
CA GLU A 15 -12.30 -2.70 20.15
C GLU A 15 -12.54 -3.74 19.05
N VAL A 16 -13.61 -4.55 19.10
CA VAL A 16 -13.84 -5.63 18.12
C VAL A 16 -13.94 -5.11 16.68
N PHE A 17 -14.71 -4.05 16.45
CA PHE A 17 -14.85 -3.46 15.12
C PHE A 17 -13.49 -2.92 14.61
N ASN A 18 -12.82 -2.21 15.49
CA ASN A 18 -11.49 -1.64 15.29
C ASN A 18 -10.42 -2.72 15.00
N PHE A 19 -10.53 -3.87 15.66
CA PHE A 19 -9.71 -5.06 15.41
C PHE A 19 -9.99 -5.65 14.03
N LEU A 20 -11.26 -5.78 13.62
CA LEU A 20 -11.60 -6.28 12.28
C LEU A 20 -11.08 -5.36 11.18
N LEU A 21 -11.20 -4.03 11.34
CA LEU A 21 -10.66 -3.08 10.36
C LEU A 21 -9.15 -3.21 10.16
N ARG A 22 -8.40 -3.65 11.19
CA ARG A 22 -6.96 -3.93 11.08
C ARG A 22 -6.62 -5.12 10.18
N HIS A 23 -7.62 -5.93 9.83
CA HIS A 23 -7.47 -7.15 9.04
C HIS A 23 -8.17 -7.04 7.66
N LEU A 24 -8.64 -5.85 7.29
CA LEU A 24 -9.34 -5.62 6.02
C LEU A 24 -8.53 -4.69 5.11
N ILE A 25 -8.12 -5.21 3.96
CA ILE A 25 -7.66 -4.41 2.83
C ILE A 25 -8.91 -4.03 2.02
N ALA A 26 -9.01 -2.76 1.59
CA ALA A 26 -10.21 -2.26 0.91
C ALA A 26 -10.46 -2.94 -0.45
N SER A 27 -9.40 -3.44 -1.10
CA SER A 27 -9.50 -4.20 -2.35
C SER A 27 -9.61 -5.70 -2.06
N PRO A 28 -10.50 -6.44 -2.76
CA PRO A 28 -10.39 -7.89 -2.82
C PRO A 28 -9.08 -8.27 -3.50
N LEU A 29 -8.32 -9.18 -2.90
CA LEU A 29 -7.07 -9.69 -3.45
C LEU A 29 -7.11 -11.21 -3.41
N LEU A 30 -6.86 -11.87 -4.54
CA LEU A 30 -6.52 -13.29 -4.57
C LEU A 30 -5.06 -13.46 -4.20
N PHE A 31 -4.67 -14.67 -3.82
CA PHE A 31 -3.28 -14.94 -3.49
C PHE A 31 -2.31 -14.63 -4.66
N ASP A 32 -2.73 -14.84 -5.90
CA ASP A 32 -1.89 -14.52 -7.06
C ASP A 32 -1.74 -13.01 -7.27
N ASP A 33 -2.74 -12.21 -6.92
CA ASP A 33 -2.64 -10.75 -6.94
C ASP A 33 -1.60 -10.25 -5.93
N LEU A 34 -1.44 -10.97 -4.82
CA LEU A 34 -0.43 -10.65 -3.80
C LEU A 34 1.00 -10.77 -4.34
N ASN A 35 1.22 -11.59 -5.38
CA ASN A 35 2.54 -11.74 -5.98
C ASN A 35 3.01 -10.50 -6.75
N HIS A 36 2.09 -9.60 -7.12
CA HIS A 36 2.43 -8.35 -7.80
C HIS A 36 2.99 -7.28 -6.85
N PHE A 37 2.81 -7.44 -5.54
CA PHE A 37 3.42 -6.54 -4.58
C PHE A 37 4.91 -6.86 -4.42
N GLN A 38 5.73 -5.82 -4.56
CA GLN A 38 7.15 -5.89 -4.25
C GLN A 38 7.34 -6.02 -2.74
N THR A 39 8.35 -6.81 -2.31
CA THR A 39 8.71 -6.87 -0.89
C THR A 39 9.07 -5.48 -0.37
N GLY A 40 8.50 -5.13 0.78
CA GLY A 40 8.58 -3.79 1.35
C GLY A 40 7.44 -2.85 0.95
N SER A 41 6.53 -3.26 0.05
CA SER A 41 5.34 -2.47 -0.28
C SER A 41 4.55 -2.13 0.98
N ILE A 42 4.07 -0.90 1.05
CA ILE A 42 3.20 -0.41 2.12
C ILE A 42 1.84 -0.12 1.51
N VAL A 43 0.80 -0.81 1.99
CA VAL A 43 -0.58 -0.62 1.52
C VAL A 43 -1.46 -0.08 2.64
N PRO A 44 -2.38 0.85 2.33
CA PRO A 44 -3.37 1.29 3.31
C PRO A 44 -4.35 0.14 3.58
N ILE A 45 -4.82 0.08 4.83
CA ILE A 45 -5.92 -0.80 5.22
C ILE A 45 -7.16 0.01 5.58
N ASN A 46 -8.28 -0.65 5.85
CA ASN A 46 -9.56 0.02 6.15
C ASN A 46 -9.62 0.66 7.56
N ARG A 47 -8.45 0.96 8.15
CA ARG A 47 -8.31 1.71 9.40
C ARG A 47 -7.35 2.87 9.16
N ARG A 48 -7.81 4.08 9.51
CA ARG A 48 -6.96 5.28 9.50
C ARG A 48 -5.81 5.06 10.49
N ASP A 49 -4.62 5.51 10.12
CA ASP A 49 -3.38 5.39 10.91
C ASP A 49 -2.76 3.98 10.96
N PHE A 50 -3.25 3.06 10.13
CA PHE A 50 -2.67 1.72 10.05
C PHE A 50 -2.22 1.40 8.63
N MET A 51 -1.00 0.91 8.52
CA MET A 51 -0.35 0.58 7.26
C MET A 51 0.11 -0.88 7.30
N LEU A 52 0.01 -1.55 6.15
CA LEU A 52 0.37 -2.95 6.01
C LEU A 52 1.62 -3.06 5.16
N ARG A 53 2.72 -3.51 5.78
CA ARG A 53 3.96 -3.84 5.09
C ARG A 53 3.88 -5.28 4.57
N ILE A 54 4.03 -5.41 3.27
CA ILE A 54 4.04 -6.70 2.57
C ILE A 54 5.48 -7.18 2.44
N SER A 55 5.74 -8.44 2.82
CA SER A 55 6.98 -9.14 2.49
C SER A 55 6.66 -10.41 1.71
N ASN A 56 7.17 -10.50 0.48
CA ASN A 56 7.02 -11.64 -0.41
C ASN A 56 8.40 -12.28 -0.70
N TYR A 57 8.64 -13.44 -0.11
CA TYR A 57 9.88 -14.20 -0.31
C TYR A 57 9.71 -15.34 -1.32
N GLY A 58 8.64 -15.32 -2.14
CA GLY A 58 8.30 -16.37 -3.09
C GLY A 58 7.85 -17.67 -2.41
N ARG A 59 7.59 -18.74 -3.18
CA ARG A 59 7.23 -20.08 -2.67
C ARG A 59 6.16 -20.09 -1.54
N ARG A 60 5.14 -19.23 -1.65
CA ARG A 60 4.08 -19.03 -0.63
C ARG A 60 4.55 -18.47 0.72
N SER A 61 5.76 -17.94 0.76
CA SER A 61 6.33 -17.21 1.90
C SER A 61 5.91 -15.75 1.81
N PHE A 62 4.70 -15.46 2.29
CA PHE A 62 4.09 -14.14 2.23
C PHE A 62 3.71 -13.66 3.63
N TYR A 63 4.06 -12.41 3.94
CA TYR A 63 3.85 -11.82 5.26
C TYR A 63 3.20 -10.45 5.18
N LEU A 64 2.35 -10.17 6.16
CA LEU A 64 1.63 -8.94 6.39
C LEU A 64 2.04 -8.41 7.76
N ASN A 65 2.85 -7.34 7.84
CA ASN A 65 3.39 -6.83 9.10
C ASN A 65 3.97 -7.95 9.99
N ASN A 66 4.78 -8.83 9.40
CA ASN A 66 5.40 -9.99 10.04
C ASN A 66 4.45 -11.16 10.38
N ILE A 67 3.15 -11.04 10.10
CA ILE A 67 2.19 -12.13 10.23
C ILE A 67 2.19 -12.95 8.93
N GLN A 68 2.37 -14.26 9.01
CA GLN A 68 2.44 -15.10 7.83
C GLN A 68 1.04 -15.43 7.30
N LEU A 69 0.87 -15.35 5.99
CA LEU A 69 -0.26 -15.95 5.29
C LEU A 69 0.00 -17.46 5.18
N ILE A 70 -0.82 -18.26 5.86
CA ILE A 70 -0.66 -19.72 5.96
C ILE A 70 -1.67 -20.49 5.11
N SER A 71 -2.77 -19.85 4.71
CA SER A 71 -3.81 -20.49 3.91
C SER A 71 -4.37 -19.50 2.87
N PRO A 72 -4.01 -19.63 1.59
CA PRO A 72 -4.51 -18.75 0.56
C PRO A 72 -5.96 -19.09 0.18
N ASN A 73 -6.73 -18.07 -0.24
CA ASN A 73 -8.00 -18.24 -0.95
C ASN A 73 -9.04 -19.10 -0.20
N ILE A 74 -9.18 -18.91 1.13
CA ILE A 74 -10.16 -19.63 1.96
C ILE A 74 -11.59 -19.35 1.49
N CYS A 75 -11.88 -18.09 1.16
CA CYS A 75 -13.16 -17.70 0.58
C CYS A 75 -12.91 -17.03 -0.77
N THR A 76 -13.46 -17.63 -1.84
CA THR A 76 -13.38 -17.15 -3.23
C THR A 76 -14.75 -17.08 -3.90
N ALA A 77 -15.78 -17.70 -3.33
CA ALA A 77 -17.15 -17.58 -3.80
C ALA A 77 -17.78 -16.27 -3.30
N GLY A 78 -18.39 -15.52 -4.21
CA GLY A 78 -19.16 -14.30 -3.91
C GLY A 78 -18.34 -13.00 -3.88
N PRO A 79 -18.87 -11.89 -4.43
CA PRO A 79 -18.33 -10.55 -4.20
C PRO A 79 -18.80 -9.99 -2.84
N PRO A 80 -18.06 -9.05 -2.21
CA PRO A 80 -16.75 -8.52 -2.56
C PRO A 80 -15.58 -9.08 -1.69
N ILE A 81 -15.77 -10.18 -0.97
CA ILE A 81 -14.84 -10.60 0.09
C ILE A 81 -13.87 -11.67 -0.41
N ARG A 82 -12.59 -11.48 -0.09
CA ARG A 82 -11.52 -12.49 -0.23
C ARG A 82 -10.90 -12.73 1.15
N CYS A 83 -10.73 -14.01 1.50
CA CYS A 83 -10.24 -14.40 2.82
C CYS A 83 -8.95 -15.21 2.68
N HIS A 84 -7.98 -14.90 3.51
CA HIS A 84 -6.75 -15.66 3.68
C HIS A 84 -6.57 -16.01 5.15
N GLY A 85 -6.07 -17.20 5.43
CA GLY A 85 -5.69 -17.62 6.77
C GLY A 85 -4.32 -17.06 7.13
N ILE A 86 -4.21 -16.55 8.34
CA ILE A 86 -2.99 -15.99 8.93
C ILE A 86 -2.67 -16.68 10.27
N ASN A 87 -1.40 -16.69 10.67
CA ASN A 87 -0.94 -17.33 11.92
C ASN A 87 -0.71 -16.37 13.10
N GLY A 88 -1.19 -15.12 12.98
CA GLY A 88 -1.02 -14.06 13.98
C GLY A 88 -2.13 -13.03 13.85
N VAL A 89 -2.16 -12.07 14.76
CA VAL A 89 -3.11 -10.95 14.71
C VAL A 89 -2.41 -9.61 14.78
N GLN A 90 -3.04 -8.62 14.15
CA GLN A 90 -2.61 -7.24 14.22
C GLN A 90 -3.24 -6.55 15.43
N MET A 91 -2.49 -6.39 16.51
CA MET A 91 -2.92 -5.64 17.70
C MET A 91 -2.80 -4.13 17.49
N ALA A 92 -3.53 -3.35 18.28
CA ALA A 92 -3.28 -1.93 18.37
C ALA A 92 -1.82 -1.74 18.83
N ILE A 93 -1.06 -0.89 18.14
CA ILE A 93 0.12 -0.33 18.77
C ILE A 93 -0.43 0.75 19.70
N GLU A 94 -0.40 0.52 21.01
CA GLU A 94 -0.55 1.63 21.95
C GLU A 94 0.54 2.63 21.60
N SER A 95 0.14 3.84 21.20
CA SER A 95 1.03 4.94 20.88
C SER A 95 1.70 5.46 22.15
N ASP A 96 2.52 4.64 22.80
CA ASP A 96 3.51 5.18 23.74
C ASP A 96 4.62 5.83 22.91
N HIS A 97 4.61 7.17 22.93
CA HIS A 97 5.56 8.11 22.33
C HIS A 97 5.39 8.47 20.84
N LYS A 98 4.58 9.53 20.62
CA LYS A 98 4.89 10.74 19.82
C LYS A 98 5.96 10.57 18.72
N THR A 99 5.74 9.69 17.75
CA THR A 99 6.47 9.78 16.48
C THR A 99 5.64 10.65 15.55
N ARG A 100 5.91 11.95 15.62
CA ARG A 100 5.43 12.95 14.67
C ARG A 100 5.95 12.53 13.29
N PHE A 101 5.14 11.81 12.53
CA PHE A 101 5.37 11.68 11.09
C PHE A 101 5.21 13.07 10.50
N SER A 102 6.32 13.80 10.38
CA SER A 102 6.35 15.02 9.59
C SER A 102 5.94 14.65 8.16
N PRO A 103 5.00 15.38 7.53
CA PRO A 103 4.70 15.15 6.13
C PRO A 103 5.98 15.31 5.31
N PRO A 104 6.17 14.53 4.23
CA PRO A 104 7.32 14.71 3.35
C PRO A 104 7.25 16.13 2.80
N THR A 105 8.30 16.93 3.06
CA THR A 105 8.52 18.20 2.39
C THR A 105 8.58 17.93 0.91
N SER A 106 7.59 18.41 0.16
CA SER A 106 7.63 18.48 -1.29
C SER A 106 8.81 19.37 -1.68
N TYR A 107 9.93 18.77 -2.08
CA TYR A 107 10.98 19.49 -2.79
C TYR A 107 10.42 19.85 -4.17
N SER A 108 9.83 21.04 -4.27
CA SER A 108 9.56 21.67 -5.55
C SER A 108 10.92 21.96 -6.17
N ALA A 109 11.38 21.08 -7.07
CA ALA A 109 12.52 21.36 -7.92
C ALA A 109 12.15 22.57 -8.78
N ASN A 110 12.68 23.73 -8.40
CA ASN A 110 12.54 24.97 -9.15
C ASN A 110 13.15 24.73 -10.55
N PRO A 111 12.44 24.95 -11.66
CA PRO A 111 13.05 24.86 -12.97
C PRO A 111 14.05 26.03 -13.07
N GLN A 112 15.34 25.70 -13.07
CA GLN A 112 16.39 26.64 -13.45
C GLN A 112 16.10 27.12 -14.87
N SER A 113 15.67 28.38 -14.96
CA SER A 113 15.57 29.14 -16.20
C SER A 113 16.94 29.19 -16.87
N ALA A 114 17.13 28.35 -17.88
CA ALA A 114 18.26 28.45 -18.79
C ALA A 114 18.06 29.69 -19.67
N SER A 115 18.88 30.71 -19.44
CA SER A 115 18.99 31.89 -20.29
C SER A 115 19.49 31.49 -21.68
N ALA A 116 18.65 31.64 -22.70
CA ALA A 116 19.05 31.50 -24.09
C ALA A 116 19.98 32.66 -24.49
N PRO A 117 21.07 32.42 -25.25
CA PRO A 117 21.91 33.49 -25.76
C PRO A 117 21.20 34.23 -26.91
N THR A 118 21.12 35.55 -26.75
CA THR A 118 20.63 36.52 -27.74
C THR A 118 21.57 36.58 -28.94
N THR A 119 21.04 36.43 -30.16
CA THR A 119 21.68 36.99 -31.37
C THR A 119 20.62 37.61 -32.30
N PRO A 120 20.94 38.69 -33.04
CA PRO A 120 19.94 39.55 -33.66
C PRO A 120 19.73 39.29 -35.17
N TRP A 121 18.45 39.27 -35.55
CA TRP A 121 17.81 39.70 -36.82
C TRP A 121 18.57 39.57 -38.15
N THR A 122 17.98 38.81 -39.08
CA THR A 122 17.71 39.28 -40.46
C THR A 122 16.50 38.55 -41.05
N LEU A 123 15.53 39.34 -41.54
CA LEU A 123 14.49 38.90 -42.47
C LEU A 123 15.13 38.47 -43.79
N LEU A 124 14.67 37.36 -44.39
CA LEU A 124 14.53 37.31 -45.84
C LEU A 124 13.43 36.32 -46.26
N SER A 125 12.70 36.79 -47.25
CA SER A 125 11.38 36.37 -47.72
C SER A 125 11.41 35.15 -48.66
N THR A 126 10.19 34.68 -48.95
CA THR A 126 9.72 33.97 -50.16
C THR A 126 10.12 32.51 -50.37
N LEU A 127 9.11 31.63 -50.52
CA LEU A 127 8.63 31.17 -51.84
C LEU A 127 7.28 30.40 -51.69
N PRO A 128 6.45 30.34 -52.76
CA PRO A 128 5.13 29.72 -52.78
C PRO A 128 5.22 28.24 -53.19
N VAL A 129 4.15 27.48 -52.93
CA VAL A 129 3.91 26.22 -53.66
C VAL A 129 2.46 26.24 -54.15
N ASP A 130 2.34 26.34 -55.47
CA ASP A 130 1.14 26.13 -56.27
C ASP A 130 0.62 24.68 -56.19
N LEU A 131 -0.70 24.58 -56.35
CA LEU A 131 -1.57 23.46 -56.77
C LEU A 131 -1.09 22.00 -56.58
#